data_AF-A0A1H2WPA5-F1
#
_entry.id   AF-A0A1H2WPA5-F1
#
_cell.length_a   1.000
_cell.length_b   1.000
_cell.length_c   1.000
_cell.angle_alpha   90.00
_cell.angle_beta   90.00
_cell.angle_gamma   90.00
#
_symmetry.space_group_name_H-M   'P 1'
#
loop_
_entity.id
_entity.type
_entity.pdbx_description
1 polymer ?
#
loop_
_entity_poly.entity_id
_entity_poly.type
_entity_poly.pdbx_seq_one_letter_code
_entity_poly.pdbx_strand_id
1 'polypeptide(L)'
;MFAALYPAKQASLNQSIKACFMYICVCKGVTDHAIREAVSQGAERMRDLKANLGITEQCGICACHAKKVLEQALMQETLAQPPVT
;
A
#
# COMPACT_ATOMS: atom_id res chain seq x y z
N MET A 1 -25.28 -29.71 -11.42
CA MET A 1 -24.60 -29.08 -12.58
C MET A 1 -24.53 -27.55 -12.47
N PHE A 2 -24.33 -26.96 -11.28
CA PHE A 2 -24.09 -25.51 -11.10
C PHE A 2 -23.31 -25.26 -9.80
N ALA A 3 -22.04 -25.68 -9.75
CA ALA A 3 -21.19 -25.55 -8.55
C ALA A 3 -19.78 -25.00 -8.87
N ALA A 4 -19.65 -24.13 -9.88
CA ALA A 4 -18.33 -23.67 -10.35
C ALA A 4 -18.30 -22.20 -10.81
N LEU A 5 -19.00 -21.31 -10.12
CA LEU A 5 -18.83 -19.86 -10.30
C LEU A 5 -18.57 -19.25 -8.92
N TYR A 6 -17.49 -18.49 -8.80
CA TYR A 6 -17.03 -17.71 -7.65
C TYR A 6 -16.04 -18.35 -6.64
N PRO A 7 -14.81 -18.70 -7.07
CA PRO A 7 -13.69 -18.79 -6.13
C PRO A 7 -13.06 -17.42 -5.76
N ALA A 8 -13.44 -16.30 -6.38
CA ALA A 8 -12.71 -15.03 -6.25
C ALA A 8 -13.21 -14.03 -5.17
N LYS A 9 -14.40 -14.24 -4.57
CA LYS A 9 -15.02 -13.23 -3.68
C LYS A 9 -14.83 -13.49 -2.17
N GLN A 10 -14.14 -14.56 -1.80
CA GLN A 10 -13.90 -14.89 -0.38
C GLN A 10 -12.65 -14.21 0.22
N ALA A 11 -11.76 -13.64 -0.61
CA ALA A 11 -10.61 -12.87 -0.13
C ALA A 11 -11.01 -11.51 0.50
N SER A 12 -12.20 -11.01 0.15
CA SER A 12 -12.65 -9.65 0.49
C SER A 12 -13.25 -9.49 1.90
N LEU A 13 -13.64 -10.57 2.58
CA LEU A 13 -14.31 -10.49 3.89
C LEU A 13 -13.33 -10.33 5.07
N ASN A 14 -12.06 -10.75 4.91
CA ASN A 14 -11.00 -10.48 5.90
C ASN A 14 -10.22 -9.19 5.64
N GLN A 15 -10.42 -8.56 4.47
CA GLN A 15 -9.80 -7.27 4.11
C GLN A 15 -10.41 -6.11 4.93
N SER A 16 -11.66 -6.25 5.41
CA SER A 16 -12.43 -5.17 6.03
C SER A 16 -12.11 -4.90 7.51
N ILE A 17 -11.32 -5.75 8.20
CA ILE A 17 -10.86 -5.48 9.58
C ILE A 17 -9.43 -4.88 9.60
N LYS A 18 -8.76 -4.80 8.44
CA LYS A 18 -7.32 -4.46 8.36
C LYS A 18 -6.99 -3.05 7.91
N ALA A 19 -7.96 -2.13 7.93
CA ALA A 19 -7.71 -0.69 7.86
C ALA A 19 -7.17 -0.19 9.21
N CYS A 20 -6.05 -0.76 9.65
CA CYS A 20 -5.28 -0.22 10.76
C CYS A 20 -4.51 0.97 10.22
N PHE A 21 -5.10 2.16 10.37
CA PHE A 21 -4.40 3.42 10.15
C PHE A 21 -3.22 3.49 11.11
N MET A 22 -2.01 3.26 10.59
CA MET A 22 -0.78 3.26 11.36
C MET A 22 0.13 4.37 10.86
N TYR A 23 0.68 5.15 11.78
CA TYR A 23 1.74 6.09 11.45
C TYR A 23 3.02 5.33 11.12
N ILE A 24 3.55 5.59 9.93
CA ILE A 24 4.81 5.04 9.44
C ILE A 24 5.94 6.02 9.71
N CYS A 25 5.71 7.32 9.53
CA CYS A 25 6.69 8.37 9.81
C CYS A 25 6.12 9.40 10.78
N VAL A 26 6.63 9.45 12.00
CA VAL A 26 6.22 10.45 13.01
C VAL A 26 6.77 11.83 12.68
N CYS A 27 7.99 11.94 12.13
CA CYS A 27 8.61 13.22 11.80
C CYS A 27 7.83 14.05 10.77
N LYS A 28 7.11 13.36 9.87
CA LYS A 28 6.36 13.98 8.76
C LYS A 28 4.86 13.71 8.84
N GLY A 29 4.39 13.01 9.89
CA GLY A 29 2.98 12.65 10.05
C GLY A 29 2.43 11.70 8.98
N VAL A 30 3.27 10.84 8.39
CA VAL A 30 2.88 9.96 7.27
C VAL A 30 2.31 8.66 7.80
N THR A 31 1.13 8.29 7.31
CA THR A 31 0.42 7.04 7.63
C THR A 31 0.66 5.98 6.56
N ASP A 32 0.31 4.73 6.87
CA ASP A 32 0.29 3.64 5.89
C ASP A 32 -0.66 3.94 4.73
N HIS A 33 -1.80 4.59 5.01
CA HIS A 33 -2.75 5.05 3.99
C HIS A 33 -2.10 6.02 3.01
N ALA A 34 -1.37 7.03 3.49
CA ALA A 34 -0.68 7.99 2.63
C ALA A 34 0.34 7.31 1.71
N ILE A 35 1.01 6.25 2.18
CA ILE A 35 1.89 5.44 1.34
C ILE A 35 1.09 4.70 0.27
N ARG A 36 -0.01 4.05 0.63
CA ARG A 36 -0.89 3.32 -0.31
C ARG A 36 -1.47 4.24 -1.37
N GLU A 37 -1.95 5.43 -0.98
CA GLU A 37 -2.42 6.45 -1.92
C GLU A 37 -1.32 6.90 -2.87
N ALA A 38 -0.10 7.11 -2.36
CA ALA A 38 1.03 7.43 -3.22
C ALA A 38 1.32 6.31 -4.22
N VAL A 39 1.19 5.04 -3.83
CA VAL A 39 1.33 3.89 -4.77
C VAL A 39 0.24 3.92 -5.84
N SER A 40 -1.02 4.13 -5.47
CA SER A 40 -2.12 4.24 -6.43
C SER A 40 -2.01 5.47 -7.35
N GLN A 41 -1.20 6.47 -6.96
CA GLN A 41 -0.82 7.61 -7.80
C GLN A 41 0.43 7.33 -8.67
N GLY A 42 0.99 6.12 -8.61
CA GLY A 42 2.12 5.68 -9.42
C GLY A 42 3.47 5.63 -8.69
N ALA A 43 3.52 5.72 -7.36
CA ALA A 43 4.78 5.57 -6.63
C ALA A 43 5.20 4.09 -6.55
N GLU A 44 6.32 3.74 -7.19
CA GLU A 44 6.82 2.36 -7.21
C GLU A 44 8.10 2.17 -6.39
N ARG A 45 8.78 3.26 -6.04
CA ARG A 45 10.08 3.23 -5.37
C ARG A 45 10.09 4.09 -4.12
N MET A 46 10.99 3.76 -3.19
CA MET A 46 11.24 4.58 -1.99
C MET A 46 11.64 6.04 -2.30
N ARG A 47 12.25 6.28 -3.46
CA ARG A 47 12.56 7.63 -3.94
C ARG A 47 11.29 8.44 -4.21
N ASP A 48 10.26 7.79 -4.74
CA ASP A 48 8.99 8.43 -5.07
C ASP A 48 8.24 8.77 -3.78
N LEU A 49 8.24 7.85 -2.79
CA LEU A 49 7.69 8.15 -1.46
C LEU A 49 8.44 9.30 -0.76
N LYS A 50 9.77 9.37 -0.91
CA LYS A 50 10.54 10.50 -0.39
C LYS A 50 10.13 11.81 -1.07
N ALA A 51 9.99 11.82 -2.39
CA ALA A 51 9.59 13.02 -3.13
C ALA A 51 8.14 13.46 -2.81
N ASN A 52 7.22 12.50 -2.69
CA ASN A 52 5.79 12.77 -2.52
C ASN A 52 5.41 13.04 -1.05
N LEU A 53 6.02 12.33 -0.10
CA LEU A 53 5.62 12.33 1.31
C LEU A 53 6.71 12.87 2.25
N GLY A 54 7.92 13.15 1.75
CA GLY A 54 9.04 13.64 2.56
C GLY A 54 9.59 12.63 3.56
N ILE A 55 9.19 11.36 3.48
CA ILE A 55 9.70 10.32 4.39
C ILE A 55 11.20 10.14 4.18
N THR A 56 11.91 9.70 5.22
CA THR A 56 13.38 9.50 5.23
C THR A 56 14.25 10.77 5.10
N GLU A 57 13.66 11.96 5.06
CA GLU A 57 14.43 13.23 5.04
C GLU A 57 14.98 13.66 6.40
N GLN A 58 14.37 13.19 7.49
CA GLN A 58 14.68 13.62 8.85
C GLN A 58 15.48 12.53 9.59
N CYS A 59 14.85 11.70 10.41
CA CYS A 59 15.55 10.68 11.20
C CYS A 59 15.82 9.35 10.45
N GLY A 60 15.13 9.10 9.32
CA GLY A 60 15.30 7.87 8.54
C GLY A 60 14.71 6.58 9.14
N ILE A 61 14.27 6.57 10.41
CA ILE A 61 13.83 5.36 11.14
C ILE A 61 12.68 4.63 10.44
N CYS A 62 11.77 5.37 9.82
CA CYS A 62 10.63 4.82 9.09
C CYS A 62 11.00 4.01 7.83
N ALA A 63 12.23 4.09 7.32
CA ALA A 63 12.60 3.59 5.99
C ALA A 63 12.28 2.10 5.78
N CYS A 64 12.66 1.24 6.72
CA CYS A 64 12.40 -0.20 6.63
C CYS A 64 10.90 -0.53 6.65
N HIS A 65 10.12 0.21 7.45
CA HIS A 65 8.69 -0.02 7.57
C HIS A 65 7.93 0.52 6.35
N ALA A 66 8.28 1.73 5.89
CA ALA A 66 7.73 2.34 4.69
C ALA A 66 7.97 1.46 3.45
N LYS A 67 9.17 0.88 3.31
CA LYS A 67 9.48 -0.05 2.22
C LYS A 67 8.58 -1.28 2.24
N LYS A 68 8.32 -1.87 3.41
CA LYS A 68 7.41 -3.02 3.52
C LYS A 68 5.98 -2.66 3.11
N VAL A 69 5.49 -1.49 3.53
CA VAL A 69 4.14 -1.02 3.15
C VAL A 69 4.07 -0.75 1.65
N LEU A 70 5.11 -0.16 1.05
CA LEU A 70 5.23 0.06 -0.39
C LEU A 70 5.13 -1.27 -1.17
N GLU A 71 5.95 -2.25 -0.79
CA GLU A 71 5.95 -3.58 -1.43
C GLU A 71 4.59 -4.28 -1.28
N GLN A 72 3.97 -4.19 -0.10
CA GLN A 72 2.64 -4.74 0.14
C GLN A 72 1.57 -4.05 -0.71
N ALA A 73 1.62 -2.72 -0.85
CA ALA A 73 0.70 -1.95 -1.66
C ALA A 73 0.83 -2.30 -3.14
N LEU A 74 2.06 -2.37 -3.67
CA LEU A 74 2.34 -2.76 -5.05
C LEU A 74 1.86 -4.19 -5.36
N MET A 75 2.09 -5.15 -4.45
CA MET A 75 1.59 -6.52 -4.62
C MET A 75 0.05 -6.57 -4.65
N GLN A 76 -0.62 -5.72 -3.87
CA GLN A 76 -2.08 -5.64 -3.86
C GLN A 76 -2.63 -4.98 -5.13
N GLU A 77 -1.91 -3.99 -5.67
CA GLU A 77 -2.29 -3.32 -6.91
C GLU A 77 -2.23 -4.28 -8.11
N THR A 78 -1.19 -5.11 -8.20
CA THR A 78 -1.06 -6.17 -9.21
C THR A 78 -2.20 -7.20 -9.17
N LEU A 79 -2.77 -7.48 -7.99
CA LEU A 79 -3.89 -8.41 -7.83
C LEU A 79 -5.25 -7.78 -8.09
N ALA A 80 -5.34 -6.45 -8.09
CA ALA A 80 -6.59 -5.69 -8.20
C ALA A 80 -6.81 -5.06 -9.58
N GLN A 81 -5.77 -4.88 -10.39
CA GLN A 81 -5.86 -4.13 -11.65
C GLN A 81 -6.19 -5.03 -12.87
N PRO A 82 -7.27 -4.74 -13.65
CA PRO A 82 -7.36 -5.13 -15.05
C PRO A 82 -6.32 -4.36 -15.89
N PRO A 83 -5.92 -4.88 -17.07
CA PRO A 83 -4.80 -4.34 -17.84
C PRO A 83 -5.01 -2.86 -18.17
N VAL A 84 -4.01 -2.04 -17.85
CA VAL A 84 -3.90 -0.66 -18.31
C VAL A 84 -3.57 -0.72 -19.81
N THR A 85 -4.60 -0.58 -20.66
CA THR A 85 -4.47 -0.36 -22.11
C THR A 85 -4.11 1.06 -22.43
#